data_AF-A0A8S3QYX2-F1
#
_entry.id   AF-A0A8S3QYX2-F1
#
_cell.length_a   1.000
_cell.length_b   1.000
_cell.length_c   1.000
_cell.angle_alpha   90.00
_cell.angle_beta   90.00
_cell.angle_gamma   90.00
#
_symmetry.space_group_name_H-M   'P 1'
#
loop_
_entity.id
_entity.type
_entity.pdbx_description
1 polymer ?
#
loop_
_entity_poly.entity_id
_entity_poly.type
_entity_poly.pdbx_seq_one_letter_code
_entity_poly.pdbx_strand_id
1 'polypeptide(L)'
;MDTDSCINAIRRLISRRGKPEFIRSDNGTNLVGAEREMREEIERWNIDKINNFMLQKSIKWAFNPPAASHFGGVWERLIRSVRKVLYSVMQEQSLRLNDENLNTLFCEVEAILNNRPISEVSEHVDDLKVLTPNYLLLLRPGEYFPPGTFVKQTIT
;
A
#
# COMPACT_ATOMS: atom_id res chain seq x y z
N MET A 1 -11.29 -10.77 -6.84
CA MET A 1 -11.46 -9.48 -6.13
C MET A 1 -12.63 -8.78 -6.79
N ASP A 2 -13.71 -8.57 -6.04
CA ASP A 2 -14.87 -7.78 -6.48
C ASP A 2 -14.63 -6.28 -6.24
N THR A 3 -15.61 -5.46 -6.63
CA THR A 3 -15.61 -4.01 -6.47
C THR A 3 -15.52 -3.59 -4.99
N ASP A 4 -16.32 -4.18 -4.11
CA ASP A 4 -16.39 -3.85 -2.69
C ASP A 4 -15.06 -4.10 -1.98
N SER A 5 -14.41 -5.22 -2.29
CA SER A 5 -13.07 -5.55 -1.79
C SER A 5 -12.04 -4.51 -2.23
N CYS A 6 -12.14 -4.03 -3.47
CA CYS A 6 -11.26 -2.98 -4.01
C CYS A 6 -11.48 -1.65 -3.28
N ILE A 7 -12.74 -1.24 -3.08
CA ILE A 7 -13.09 -0.03 -2.35
C ILE A 7 -12.55 -0.09 -0.92
N ASN A 8 -12.75 -1.22 -0.24
CA ASN A 8 -12.23 -1.42 1.11
C ASN A 8 -10.70 -1.38 1.17
N ALA A 9 -9.99 -1.91 0.16
CA ALA A 9 -8.54 -1.80 0.07
C ALA A 9 -8.09 -0.33 -0.06
N ILE A 10 -8.78 0.46 -0.89
CA ILE A 10 -8.48 1.90 -1.07
C ILE A 10 -8.79 2.68 0.20
N ARG A 11 -9.89 2.39 0.90
CA ARG A 11 -10.21 3.01 2.20
C ARG A 11 -9.13 2.73 3.23
N ARG A 12 -8.62 1.48 3.32
CA ARG A 12 -7.49 1.14 4.20
C ARG A 12 -6.22 1.88 3.81
N LEU A 13 -5.95 2.06 2.51
CA LEU A 13 -4.80 2.86 2.05
C LEU A 13 -4.93 4.31 2.51
N ILE A 14 -6.08 4.94 2.25
CA ILE A 14 -6.37 6.33 2.63
C ILE A 14 -6.24 6.52 4.14
N SER A 15 -6.81 5.62 4.95
CA SER A 15 -6.72 5.71 6.41
C SER A 15 -5.28 5.58 6.94
N ARG A 16 -4.41 4.83 6.25
CA ARG A 16 -3.01 4.62 6.68
C ARG A 16 -2.05 5.70 6.17
N ARG A 17 -2.27 6.21 4.96
CA ARG A 17 -1.29 7.06 4.23
C ARG A 17 -1.81 8.46 3.90
N GLY A 18 -3.08 8.74 4.21
CA GLY A 18 -3.76 9.95 3.80
C GLY A 18 -4.39 9.81 2.40
N LYS A 19 -5.24 10.78 2.06
CA LYS A 19 -5.95 10.78 0.78
C LYS A 19 -5.00 11.15 -0.36
N PRO A 20 -4.83 10.30 -1.39
CA PRO A 20 -4.04 10.67 -2.56
C PRO A 20 -4.80 11.71 -3.39
N GLU A 21 -4.05 12.59 -4.06
CA GLU A 21 -4.62 13.49 -5.06
C GLU A 21 -4.97 12.74 -6.35
N PHE A 22 -4.18 11.71 -6.68
CA PHE A 22 -4.26 11.00 -7.95
C PHE A 22 -4.06 9.48 -7.79
N ILE A 23 -4.89 8.70 -8.47
CA ILE A 23 -4.76 7.24 -8.61
C ILE A 23 -4.64 6.89 -10.09
N ARG A 24 -3.72 5.98 -10.43
CA ARG A 24 -3.63 5.37 -11.76
C ARG A 24 -3.72 3.86 -11.66
N SER A 25 -4.54 3.24 -12.51
CA SER A 25 -4.76 1.79 -12.52
C SER A 25 -4.91 1.23 -13.94
N ASP A 26 -4.88 -0.10 -14.08
CA ASP A 26 -5.29 -0.76 -15.31
C ASP A 26 -6.82 -0.77 -15.48
N ASN A 27 -7.29 -1.20 -16.65
CA ASN A 27 -8.71 -1.27 -17.03
C ASN A 27 -9.42 -2.52 -16.48
N GLY A 28 -8.94 -3.11 -15.38
CA GLY A 28 -9.61 -4.21 -14.70
C GLY A 28 -11.03 -3.81 -14.29
N THR A 29 -11.99 -4.70 -14.52
CA THR A 29 -13.43 -4.43 -14.32
C THR A 29 -13.77 -4.04 -12.88
N ASN A 30 -13.07 -4.63 -11.90
CA ASN A 30 -13.17 -4.28 -10.48
C ASN A 30 -12.68 -2.86 -10.16
N LEU A 31 -11.61 -2.40 -10.81
CA LEU A 31 -11.06 -1.05 -10.64
C LEU A 31 -11.96 0.00 -11.30
N VAL A 32 -12.49 -0.31 -12.49
CA VAL A 32 -13.49 0.52 -13.18
C VAL A 32 -14.77 0.64 -12.35
N GLY A 33 -15.23 -0.48 -11.77
CA GLY A 33 -16.37 -0.47 -10.84
C GLY A 33 -16.11 0.39 -9.60
N ALA A 34 -14.93 0.23 -8.98
CA ALA A 34 -14.58 0.95 -7.76
C ALA A 34 -14.43 2.47 -7.99
N GLU A 35 -13.84 2.89 -9.11
CA GLU A 35 -13.77 4.31 -9.49
C GLU A 35 -15.16 4.92 -9.63
N ARG A 36 -16.05 4.24 -10.36
CA ARG A 36 -17.42 4.71 -10.59
C ARG A 36 -18.17 4.89 -9.27
N GLU A 37 -18.15 3.86 -8.42
CA GLU A 37 -18.87 3.89 -7.14
C GLU A 37 -18.31 4.96 -6.20
N MET A 38 -16.98 5.06 -6.07
CA MET A 38 -16.36 6.10 -5.24
C MET A 38 -16.70 7.51 -5.74
N ARG A 39 -16.76 7.72 -7.06
CA ARG A 39 -17.15 9.00 -7.64
C ARG A 39 -18.61 9.34 -7.33
N GLU A 40 -19.52 8.39 -7.54
CA GLU A 40 -20.96 8.58 -7.26
C GLU A 40 -21.21 8.88 -5.78
N GLU A 41 -20.51 8.21 -4.85
CA GLU A 41 -20.64 8.49 -3.41
C GLU A 41 -20.16 9.90 -3.03
N ILE A 42 -19.07 10.37 -3.63
CA ILE A 42 -18.57 11.74 -3.41
C ILE A 42 -19.57 12.77 -3.98
N GLU A 43 -20.13 12.51 -5.15
CA GLU A 43 -21.14 13.36 -5.78
C GLU A 43 -22.42 13.42 -4.95
N ARG A 44 -22.96 12.27 -4.52
CA ARG A 44 -24.11 12.17 -3.60
C ARG A 44 -23.86 12.99 -2.33
N TRP A 45 -22.72 12.77 -1.69
CA TRP A 45 -22.36 13.49 -0.46
C TRP A 45 -22.27 15.01 -0.66
N ASN A 46 -21.71 15.46 -1.78
CA ASN A 46 -21.56 16.88 -2.09
C ASN A 46 -22.91 17.55 -2.42
N ILE A 47 -23.87 16.81 -2.99
CA ILE A 47 -25.26 17.28 -3.19
C ILE A 47 -26.01 17.38 -1.87
N ASP A 48 -25.85 16.40 -0.97
CA ASP A 48 -26.57 16.40 0.31
C ASP A 48 -26.02 17.44 1.31
N LYS A 49 -24.74 17.82 1.17
CA LYS A 49 -24.06 18.73 2.10
C LYS A 49 -23.62 20.04 1.45
N ILE A 50 -24.52 20.72 0.70
CA ILE A 50 -24.35 22.04 0.04
C ILE A 50 -24.07 23.18 1.06
N ASN A 51 -22.98 23.06 1.81
CA ASN A 51 -22.30 24.14 2.49
C ASN A 51 -20.86 24.08 1.95
N ASN A 52 -20.43 25.15 1.28
CA ASN A 52 -19.14 25.22 0.57
C ASN A 52 -17.91 24.83 1.42
N PHE A 53 -18.04 24.79 2.75
CA PHE A 53 -17.00 24.37 3.69
C PHE A 53 -16.83 22.84 3.82
N MET A 54 -17.82 22.03 3.41
CA MET A 54 -17.87 20.57 3.65
C MET A 54 -17.71 19.71 2.39
N LEU A 55 -17.42 20.32 1.23
CA LEU A 55 -17.25 19.59 -0.03
C LEU A 55 -16.03 18.66 0.03
N GLN A 56 -16.27 17.38 -0.25
CA GLN A 56 -15.19 16.40 -0.38
C GLN A 56 -14.51 16.60 -1.74
N LYS A 57 -13.19 16.87 -1.72
CA LYS A 57 -12.37 16.86 -2.94
C LYS A 57 -12.31 15.43 -3.49
N SER A 58 -12.66 15.24 -4.76
CA SER A 58 -12.53 13.96 -5.46
C SER A 58 -11.06 13.58 -5.63
N ILE A 59 -10.81 12.27 -5.70
CA ILE A 59 -9.51 11.72 -6.11
C ILE A 59 -9.50 11.69 -7.63
N LYS A 60 -8.49 12.27 -8.27
CA LYS A 60 -8.36 12.16 -9.73
C LYS A 60 -7.94 10.74 -10.09
N TRP A 61 -8.81 9.97 -10.71
CA TRP A 61 -8.49 8.61 -11.15
C TRP A 61 -8.28 8.58 -12.65
N ALA A 62 -7.18 7.96 -13.11
CA ALA A 62 -6.94 7.73 -14.53
C ALA A 62 -6.63 6.26 -14.82
N PHE A 63 -7.14 5.77 -15.94
CA PHE A 63 -6.85 4.43 -16.43
C PHE A 63 -5.70 4.45 -17.45
N ASN A 64 -4.94 3.37 -17.49
CA ASN A 64 -3.90 3.20 -18.50
C ASN A 64 -4.54 3.16 -19.90
N PRO A 65 -3.87 3.73 -20.93
CA PRO A 65 -4.33 3.57 -22.30
C PRO A 65 -4.45 2.07 -22.66
N PRO A 66 -5.43 1.68 -23.49
CA PRO A 66 -5.54 0.31 -23.98
C PRO A 66 -4.21 -0.16 -24.58
N ALA A 67 -3.76 -1.38 -24.25
CA ALA A 67 -2.49 -1.97 -24.67
C ALA A 67 -1.18 -1.31 -24.14
N ALA A 68 -1.26 -0.34 -23.22
CA ALA A 68 -0.07 0.26 -22.62
C ALA A 68 0.50 -0.57 -21.44
N SER A 69 0.87 -1.83 -21.71
CA SER A 69 1.35 -2.81 -20.72
C SER A 69 2.58 -2.35 -19.92
N HIS A 70 3.39 -1.45 -20.49
CA HIS A 70 4.56 -0.89 -19.80
C HIS A 70 4.21 -0.14 -18.50
N PHE A 71 3.02 0.48 -18.40
CA PHE A 71 2.55 1.09 -17.15
C PHE A 71 2.27 0.04 -16.06
N GLY A 72 1.89 -1.18 -16.45
CA GLY A 72 1.70 -2.30 -15.53
C GLY A 72 3.00 -2.81 -14.92
N GLY A 73 4.10 -2.75 -15.69
CA GLY A 73 5.38 -3.35 -15.32
C GLY A 73 6.00 -2.83 -14.01
N VAL A 74 5.74 -1.58 -13.61
CA VAL A 74 6.22 -1.03 -12.33
C VAL A 74 5.52 -1.73 -11.16
N TRP A 75 4.20 -1.82 -11.20
CA TRP A 75 3.40 -2.47 -10.15
C TRP A 75 3.65 -3.98 -10.13
N GLU A 76 3.83 -4.63 -11.28
CA GLU A 76 4.19 -6.04 -11.35
C GLU A 76 5.55 -6.36 -10.70
N ARG A 77 6.55 -5.49 -10.90
CA ARG A 77 7.84 -5.62 -10.20
C ARG A 77 7.70 -5.45 -8.70
N LEU A 78 6.85 -4.52 -8.24
CA LEU A 78 6.54 -4.36 -6.82
C LEU A 78 5.82 -5.59 -6.26
N ILE A 79 4.81 -6.11 -6.95
CA ILE A 79 4.11 -7.36 -6.56
C ILE A 79 5.09 -8.52 -6.44
N ARG A 80 6.03 -8.65 -7.39
CA ARG A 80 7.08 -9.68 -7.33
C ARG A 80 7.97 -9.50 -6.09
N SER A 81 8.31 -8.27 -5.73
CA SER A 81 9.13 -7.96 -4.55
C SER A 81 8.38 -8.30 -3.27
N VAL A 82 7.10 -7.94 -3.16
CA VAL A 82 6.21 -8.32 -2.05
C VAL A 82 6.16 -9.84 -1.89
N ARG A 83 5.89 -10.57 -2.98
CA ARG A 83 5.84 -12.04 -2.95
C ARG A 83 7.16 -12.66 -2.50
N LYS A 84 8.29 -12.13 -2.98
CA LYS A 84 9.62 -12.62 -2.60
C LYS A 84 9.83 -12.51 -1.08
N VAL A 85 9.59 -11.34 -0.50
CA VAL A 85 9.76 -11.12 0.95
C VAL A 85 8.77 -11.98 1.74
N LEU A 86 7.50 -12.00 1.31
CA LEU A 86 6.46 -12.81 1.94
C LEU A 86 6.85 -14.30 1.99
N TYR A 87 7.29 -14.88 0.87
CA TYR A 87 7.68 -16.29 0.82
C TYR A 87 8.94 -16.58 1.64
N SER A 88 9.91 -15.67 1.67
CA SER A 88 11.10 -15.82 2.52
C SER A 88 10.73 -15.90 4.01
N VAL A 89 9.91 -14.95 4.50
CA VAL A 89 9.47 -14.94 5.90
C VAL A 89 8.64 -16.19 6.23
N MET A 90 7.77 -16.61 5.31
CA MET A 90 6.95 -17.81 5.47
C MET A 90 7.76 -19.12 5.47
N GLN A 91 8.91 -19.18 4.82
CA GLN A 91 9.78 -20.36 4.84
C GLN A 91 10.64 -20.43 6.10
N GLU A 92 11.07 -19.28 6.61
CA GLU A 92 11.91 -19.21 7.82
C GLU A 92 11.12 -19.40 9.12
N GLN A 93 9.82 -19.10 9.11
CA GLN A 93 8.97 -19.14 10.30
C GLN A 93 7.87 -20.21 10.16
N SER A 94 7.67 -21.03 11.21
CA SER A 94 6.56 -21.98 11.30
C SER A 94 5.24 -21.26 11.60
N LEU A 95 4.79 -20.42 10.67
CA LEU A 95 3.63 -19.56 10.80
C LEU A 95 2.32 -20.36 10.72
N ARG A 96 1.51 -20.27 11.77
CA ARG A 96 0.07 -20.57 11.65
C ARG A 96 -0.62 -19.34 11.10
N LEU A 97 -0.98 -19.39 9.82
CA LEU A 97 -1.72 -18.32 9.15
C LEU A 97 -3.16 -18.30 9.67
N ASN A 98 -3.43 -17.41 10.61
CA ASN A 98 -4.77 -16.90 10.90
C ASN A 98 -4.85 -15.44 10.41
N ASP A 99 -6.05 -14.86 10.43
CA ASP A 99 -6.26 -13.50 9.88
C ASP A 99 -5.41 -12.44 10.58
N GLU A 100 -5.22 -12.55 11.90
CA GLU A 100 -4.41 -11.63 12.70
C GLU A 100 -2.92 -11.72 12.32
N ASN A 101 -2.35 -12.93 12.31
CA ASN A 101 -0.96 -13.16 11.94
C ASN A 101 -0.69 -12.77 10.48
N LEU A 102 -1.64 -13.03 9.58
CA LEU A 102 -1.52 -12.64 8.17
C LEU A 102 -1.49 -11.12 8.03
N ASN A 103 -2.32 -10.39 8.77
CA ASN A 103 -2.32 -8.93 8.76
C ASN A 103 -0.98 -8.37 9.30
N THR A 104 -0.49 -8.90 10.42
CA THR A 104 0.81 -8.53 10.97
C THR A 104 1.95 -8.81 9.98
N LEU A 105 1.94 -9.98 9.34
CA LEU A 105 2.92 -10.34 8.31
C LEU A 105 2.91 -9.36 7.14
N PHE A 106 1.73 -8.91 6.67
CA PHE A 106 1.67 -7.89 5.63
C PHE A 106 2.27 -6.55 6.06
N CYS A 107 2.04 -6.14 7.31
CA CYS A 107 2.67 -4.93 7.87
C CYS A 107 4.20 -5.05 7.92
N GLU A 108 4.74 -6.20 8.32
CA GLU A 108 6.19 -6.46 8.34
C GLU A 108 6.79 -6.48 6.93
N VAL A 109 6.14 -7.15 5.98
CA VAL A 109 6.56 -7.16 4.56
C VAL A 109 6.56 -5.74 3.99
N GLU A 110 5.53 -4.94 4.29
CA GLU A 110 5.46 -3.53 3.89
C GLU A 110 6.60 -2.71 4.51
N ALA A 111 6.93 -2.94 5.79
CA ALA A 111 8.05 -2.28 6.45
C ALA A 111 9.40 -2.67 5.79
N ILE A 112 9.64 -3.95 5.54
CA ILE A 112 10.88 -4.44 4.89
C ILE A 112 11.07 -3.77 3.53
N LEU A 113 10.02 -3.75 2.70
CA LEU A 113 10.11 -3.15 1.37
C LEU A 113 10.34 -1.64 1.42
N ASN A 114 9.65 -0.93 2.32
CA ASN A 114 9.79 0.52 2.41
C ASN A 114 11.07 0.98 3.12
N ASN A 115 11.81 0.06 3.74
CA ASN A 115 13.15 0.33 4.31
C ASN A 115 14.29 -0.15 3.43
N ARG A 116 13.97 -0.75 2.29
CA ARG A 116 14.99 -1.15 1.33
C ARG A 116 15.74 0.10 0.83
N PRO A 117 17.08 0.09 0.88
CA PRO A 117 17.90 1.13 0.27
C PRO A 117 17.54 1.38 -1.20
N ILE A 118 17.31 2.65 -1.56
CA ILE A 118 17.19 3.13 -2.94
C ILE A 118 18.56 3.60 -3.43
N SER A 119 19.24 4.41 -2.62
CA SER A 119 20.55 4.99 -2.90
C SER A 119 21.26 5.38 -1.60
N GLU A 120 22.58 5.42 -1.64
CA GLU A 120 23.38 6.11 -0.63
C GLU A 120 23.16 7.63 -0.77
N VAL A 121 23.02 8.35 0.34
CA VAL A 121 22.76 9.81 0.35
C VAL A 121 24.04 10.61 0.60
N SER A 122 25.10 9.98 1.11
CA SER A 122 26.33 10.67 1.50
C SER A 122 27.57 9.85 1.15
N GLU A 123 28.57 10.54 0.62
CA GLU A 123 29.93 10.03 0.38
C GLU A 123 30.82 10.17 1.62
N HIS A 124 30.32 10.78 2.70
CA HIS A 124 31.05 10.96 3.94
C HIS A 124 30.96 9.70 4.81
N VAL A 125 32.12 9.18 5.24
CA VAL A 125 32.25 7.94 6.03
C VAL A 125 31.41 7.93 7.31
N ASP A 126 31.11 9.12 7.87
CA ASP A 126 30.37 9.28 9.12
C ASP A 126 28.85 9.49 8.94
N ASP A 127 28.35 9.63 7.71
CA ASP A 127 26.94 9.86 7.42
C ASP A 127 26.31 8.65 6.72
N LEU A 128 26.06 7.59 7.50
CA LEU A 128 25.46 6.33 7.05
C LEU A 128 23.96 6.45 6.70
N LYS A 129 23.46 7.64 6.37
CA LYS A 129 22.04 7.83 6.03
C LYS A 129 21.77 7.30 4.62
N VAL A 130 20.98 6.23 4.58
CA VAL A 130 20.55 5.61 3.33
C VAL A 130 19.16 6.11 2.96
N LEU A 131 18.94 6.45 1.69
CA LEU A 131 17.63 6.85 1.19
C LEU A 131 16.76 5.61 1.07
N THR A 132 15.63 5.61 1.75
CA THR A 132 14.62 4.54 1.66
C THR A 132 13.27 5.12 1.25
N PRO A 133 12.34 4.31 0.73
CA PRO A 133 10.98 4.78 0.47
C PRO A 133 10.32 5.40 1.71
N ASN A 134 10.51 4.81 2.91
CA ASN A 134 10.00 5.37 4.16
C ASN A 134 10.61 6.73 4.48
N TYR A 135 11.90 6.94 4.19
CA TYR A 135 12.51 8.25 4.36
C TYR A 135 11.80 9.31 3.50
N LEU A 136 11.47 8.99 2.26
CA LEU A 136 10.71 9.88 1.36
C LEU A 136 9.26 10.09 1.81
N LEU A 137 8.61 9.04 2.30
CA LEU A 137 7.19 9.07 2.67
C LEU A 137 6.93 9.69 4.05
N LEU A 138 7.84 9.48 5.01
CA LEU A 138 7.69 9.90 6.40
C LEU A 138 8.55 11.11 6.75
N LEU A 139 9.48 11.49 5.86
CA LEU A 139 10.48 12.55 6.07
C LEU A 139 11.33 12.36 7.33
N ARG A 140 11.48 11.11 7.78
CA ARG A 140 12.32 10.71 8.92
C ARG A 140 12.93 9.34 8.68
N PRO A 141 14.12 9.05 9.24
CA PRO A 141 14.65 7.69 9.25
C PRO A 141 13.66 6.81 9.99
N GLY A 142 13.42 5.64 9.42
CA GLY A 142 12.52 4.70 10.03
C GLY A 142 13.26 3.81 11.02
N GLU A 143 12.81 3.82 12.27
CA GLU A 143 13.27 2.89 13.32
C GLU A 143 12.36 1.68 13.32
N TYR A 144 12.91 0.47 13.17
CA TYR A 144 12.09 -0.74 13.20
C TYR A 144 12.81 -1.89 13.89
N PHE A 145 12.00 -2.68 14.57
CA PHE A 145 12.40 -3.93 15.18
C PHE A 145 12.53 -5.02 14.10
N PRO A 146 13.39 -6.03 14.32
CA PRO A 146 13.41 -7.22 13.46
C PRO A 146 12.01 -7.86 13.41
N PRO A 147 11.68 -8.60 12.34
CA PRO A 147 10.40 -9.30 12.22
C PRO A 147 10.09 -10.12 13.48
N GLY A 148 8.84 -10.06 13.94
CA GLY A 148 8.40 -10.79 15.13
C GLY A 148 8.59 -12.29 14.96
N THR A 149 8.91 -12.99 16.05
CA THR A 149 8.93 -14.46 16.06
C THR A 149 7.52 -14.98 16.34
N PHE A 150 6.87 -15.55 15.33
CA PHE A 150 5.53 -16.14 15.45
C PHE A 150 5.64 -17.59 15.96
N VAL A 151 5.93 -17.74 17.26
CA VAL A 151 6.13 -19.05 17.91
C VAL A 151 4.79 -19.61 18.42
N LYS A 152 4.65 -20.95 18.41
CA LYS A 152 3.49 -21.67 18.97
C LYS A 152 3.28 -21.33 20.45
N GLN A 153 2.08 -20.87 20.82
CA GLN A 153 1.56 -21.11 22.16
C GLN A 153 1.03 -22.55 22.20
N THR A 154 1.71 -23.40 22.97
CA THR A 154 1.19 -24.72 23.33
C THR A 154 0.00 -24.49 24.25
N ILE A 155 -1.22 -24.61 23.71
CA ILE A 155 -2.41 -24.71 24.55
C ILE A 155 -2.22 -25.99 25.36
N THR A 156 -2.05 -25.82 26.67
CA THR A 156 -2.06 -26.91 27.66
C THR A 156 -3.50 -27.25 27.99
#